data_AF-A0A8B7XJT3-F1
#
_entry.id   AF-A0A8B7XJT3-F1
#
_cell.length_a   1.000
_cell.length_b   1.000
_cell.length_c   1.000
_cell.angle_alpha   90.00
_cell.angle_beta   90.00
_cell.angle_gamma   90.00
#
_symmetry.space_group_name_H-M   'P 1'
#
loop_
_entity.id
_entity.type
_entity.pdbx_description
1 polymer ?
#
loop_
_entity_poly.entity_id
_entity_poly.type
_entity_poly.pdbx_seq_one_letter_code
_entity_poly.pdbx_strand_id
1 'polypeptide(L)'
;MTTLEGGGLTVEYINFHGAYDEVLQRYSFETFLDFFNGTLLHLKVIAEYDEGKEYLLQRLGDEIECEVYDLEGKRFPEVYSFPEDAKFLRDSTIGDRDVAVESWYYVSDDGTLLNVKTVTKDECVPVSLFRRKFDPETGEELGVMNGQVHNFRLGICDPEGYFKIPEECKEVGVSKELSKNMQKMRRLSLM
;
A
#
# COMPACT_ATOMS: atom_id res chain seq x y z
N MET A 1 -14.09 28.82 -11.88
CA MET A 1 -12.78 28.25 -12.28
C MET A 1 -11.74 28.85 -11.37
N THR A 2 -11.30 28.10 -10.36
CA THR A 2 -10.34 28.59 -9.37
C THR A 2 -8.99 28.04 -9.75
N THR A 3 -8.18 28.86 -10.41
CA THR A 3 -6.75 28.58 -10.64
C THR A 3 -6.01 28.74 -9.32
N LEU A 4 -5.47 27.64 -8.80
CA LEU A 4 -4.59 27.65 -7.62
C LEU A 4 -3.19 28.12 -8.04
N GLU A 5 -2.80 29.31 -7.61
CA GLU A 5 -1.38 29.73 -7.59
C GLU A 5 -0.60 28.77 -6.67
N GLY A 6 0.32 27.99 -7.22
CA GLY A 6 1.12 27.00 -6.48
C GLY A 6 0.93 25.54 -6.92
N GLY A 7 -0.09 25.24 -7.74
CA GLY A 7 -0.13 24.04 -8.60
C GLY A 7 -0.14 22.67 -7.91
N GLY A 8 -0.58 22.57 -6.64
CA GLY A 8 -0.83 21.28 -5.98
C GLY A 8 -2.31 20.96 -5.91
N LEU A 9 -2.72 19.76 -6.35
CA LEU A 9 -4.05 19.23 -6.02
C LEU A 9 -3.96 18.51 -4.68
N THR A 10 -4.75 18.96 -3.70
CA THR A 10 -4.87 18.31 -2.40
C THR A 10 -5.78 17.08 -2.54
N VAL A 11 -5.30 15.95 -2.04
CA VAL A 11 -6.07 14.70 -1.96
C VAL A 11 -7.01 14.80 -0.77
N GLU A 12 -8.29 14.53 -0.99
CA GLU A 12 -9.32 14.47 0.03
C GLU A 12 -9.35 13.10 0.68
N TYR A 13 -9.34 12.04 -0.14
CA TYR A 13 -9.45 10.67 0.32
C TYR A 13 -8.67 9.71 -0.58
N ILE A 14 -8.15 8.64 0.04
CA ILE A 14 -7.44 7.56 -0.65
C ILE A 14 -8.08 6.25 -0.23
N ASN A 15 -8.52 5.47 -1.21
CA ASN A 15 -8.99 4.11 -0.98
C ASN A 15 -8.11 3.11 -1.70
N PHE A 16 -7.89 1.96 -1.07
CA PHE A 16 -7.19 0.82 -1.65
C PHE A 16 -8.09 -0.40 -1.67
N HIS A 17 -8.10 -1.08 -2.81
CA HIS A 17 -8.73 -2.38 -2.97
C HIS A 17 -7.74 -3.34 -3.61
N GLY A 18 -7.57 -4.55 -3.07
CA GLY A 18 -6.54 -5.42 -3.61
C GLY A 18 -6.43 -6.79 -2.98
N ALA A 19 -5.40 -7.49 -3.43
CA ALA A 19 -5.01 -8.80 -2.96
C ALA A 19 -3.52 -8.79 -2.58
N TYR A 20 -3.20 -9.49 -1.49
CA TYR A 20 -1.84 -9.64 -0.98
C TYR A 20 -1.59 -11.14 -0.76
N ASP A 21 -0.55 -11.66 -1.41
CA ASP A 21 -0.19 -13.07 -1.44
C ASP A 21 1.26 -13.23 -1.01
N GLU A 22 1.46 -13.49 0.28
CA GLU A 22 2.80 -13.70 0.84
C GLU A 22 3.43 -15.02 0.38
N VAL A 23 2.61 -16.03 0.06
CA VAL A 23 3.08 -17.35 -0.34
C VAL A 23 3.72 -17.29 -1.74
N LEU A 24 3.10 -16.56 -2.66
CA LEU A 24 3.61 -16.34 -4.02
C LEU A 24 4.34 -14.99 -4.17
N GLN A 25 4.61 -14.30 -3.07
CA GLN A 25 5.32 -13.00 -3.02
C GLN A 25 4.82 -11.99 -4.06
N ARG A 26 3.51 -11.76 -4.08
CA ARG A 26 2.87 -10.84 -5.01
C ARG A 26 1.75 -10.05 -4.39
N TYR A 27 1.48 -8.87 -4.93
CA TYR A 27 0.32 -8.09 -4.54
C TYR A 27 -0.27 -7.34 -5.73
N SER A 28 -1.56 -7.04 -5.65
CA SER A 28 -2.21 -6.13 -6.56
C SER A 28 -3.08 -5.16 -5.77
N PHE A 29 -2.91 -3.86 -5.99
CA PHE A 29 -3.73 -2.83 -5.36
C PHE A 29 -4.24 -1.83 -6.39
N GLU A 30 -5.56 -1.71 -6.46
CA GLU A 30 -6.27 -0.59 -7.06
C GLU A 30 -6.36 0.55 -6.04
N THR A 31 -6.01 1.74 -6.48
CA THR A 31 -5.98 2.97 -5.69
C THR A 31 -6.93 3.98 -6.33
N PHE A 32 -7.86 4.46 -5.52
CA PHE A 32 -8.79 5.52 -5.89
C PHE A 32 -8.41 6.77 -5.12
N LEU A 33 -8.00 7.81 -5.85
CA LEU A 33 -7.61 9.10 -5.31
C LEU A 33 -8.69 10.13 -5.65
N ASP A 34 -9.35 10.61 -4.61
CA ASP A 34 -10.36 11.65 -4.70
C ASP A 34 -9.69 12.99 -4.35
N PHE A 35 -9.69 13.92 -5.29
CA PHE A 35 -9.15 15.26 -5.09
C PHE A 35 -10.29 16.24 -4.77
N PHE A 36 -10.02 17.25 -3.94
CA PHE A 36 -11.01 18.29 -3.55
C PHE A 36 -11.63 19.06 -4.72
N ASN A 37 -11.02 19.01 -5.91
CA ASN A 37 -11.56 19.62 -7.13
C ASN A 37 -12.53 18.68 -7.90
N GLY A 38 -12.86 17.51 -7.36
CA GLY A 38 -13.70 16.49 -7.98
C GLY A 38 -12.98 15.59 -8.99
N THR A 39 -11.65 15.68 -9.10
CA THR A 39 -10.88 14.76 -9.95
C THR A 39 -10.80 13.41 -9.26
N LEU A 40 -11.05 12.34 -10.03
CA LEU A 40 -10.86 10.96 -9.61
C LEU A 40 -9.70 10.38 -10.39
N LEU A 41 -8.71 9.83 -9.69
CA LEU A 41 -7.59 9.11 -10.33
C LEU A 41 -7.61 7.67 -9.87
N HIS A 42 -7.70 6.75 -10.83
CA HIS A 42 -7.68 5.32 -10.61
C HIS A 42 -6.36 4.74 -11.12
N LEU A 43 -5.61 4.09 -10.22
CA LEU A 43 -4.31 3.51 -10.50
C LEU A 43 -4.30 2.08 -9.98
N LYS A 44 -3.76 1.13 -10.75
CA LYS A 44 -3.57 -0.24 -10.30
C LYS A 44 -2.09 -0.58 -10.31
N VAL A 45 -1.60 -1.13 -9.20
CA VAL A 45 -0.27 -1.71 -9.13
C VAL A 45 -0.41 -3.22 -9.08
N ILE A 46 0.41 -3.94 -9.85
CA ILE A 46 0.58 -5.39 -9.74
C ILE A 46 2.08 -5.65 -9.57
N ALA A 47 2.49 -6.28 -8.47
CA ALA A 47 3.88 -6.61 -8.21
C ALA A 47 4.04 -8.12 -8.07
N GLU A 48 4.94 -8.69 -8.86
CA GLU A 48 5.30 -10.10 -8.91
C GLU A 48 6.79 -10.21 -8.56
N TYR A 49 7.12 -10.46 -7.28
CA TYR A 49 8.52 -10.44 -6.83
C TYR A 49 9.32 -11.64 -7.35
N ASP A 50 8.67 -12.79 -7.53
CA ASP A 50 9.29 -13.97 -8.17
C ASP A 50 9.71 -13.69 -9.62
N GLU A 51 8.97 -12.84 -10.33
CA GLU A 51 9.31 -12.39 -11.68
C GLU A 51 10.20 -11.14 -11.70
N GLY A 52 10.43 -10.51 -10.55
CA GLY A 52 11.21 -9.29 -10.41
C GLY A 52 10.56 -8.07 -11.08
N LYS A 53 9.23 -7.96 -11.11
CA LYS A 53 8.53 -6.87 -11.81
C LYS A 53 7.39 -6.24 -11.03
N GLU A 54 7.30 -4.91 -11.12
CA GLU A 54 6.15 -4.11 -10.67
C GLU A 54 5.56 -3.36 -11.86
N TYR A 55 4.26 -3.54 -12.07
CA TYR A 55 3.48 -2.91 -13.12
C TYR A 55 2.62 -1.81 -12.49
N LEU A 56 2.77 -0.57 -12.97
CA LEU A 56 1.82 0.49 -12.70
C LEU A 56 0.91 0.65 -13.93
N LEU A 57 -0.39 0.55 -13.69
CA LEU A 57 -1.45 0.61 -14.68
C LEU A 57 -2.27 1.86 -14.40
N GLN A 58 -2.37 2.75 -15.38
CA GLN A 58 -3.20 3.94 -15.31
C GLN A 58 -4.24 3.91 -16.41
N ARG A 59 -5.53 4.01 -16.04
CA ARG A 59 -6.61 4.11 -17.02
C ARG A 59 -6.87 5.57 -17.37
N LEU A 60 -6.72 5.92 -18.64
CA LEU A 60 -7.02 7.24 -19.20
C LEU A 60 -8.13 7.10 -20.25
N GLY A 61 -9.38 7.19 -19.80
CA GLY A 61 -10.54 6.87 -20.65
C GLY A 61 -10.55 5.39 -21.01
N ASP A 62 -10.46 5.08 -22.30
CA ASP A 62 -10.44 3.71 -22.82
C ASP A 62 -9.02 3.13 -22.99
N GLU A 63 -7.98 3.96 -22.81
CA GLU A 63 -6.58 3.54 -22.94
C GLU A 63 -5.99 3.16 -21.58
N ILE A 64 -5.10 2.16 -21.59
CA ILE A 64 -4.29 1.75 -20.44
C ILE A 64 -2.85 2.17 -20.73
N GLU A 65 -2.34 3.08 -19.91
CA GLU A 65 -0.90 3.36 -19.86
C GLU A 65 -0.25 2.42 -18.83
N CYS A 66 0.85 1.79 -19.22
CA CYS A 66 1.62 0.91 -18.35
C CYS A 66 3.05 1.42 -18.17
N GLU A 67 3.54 1.30 -16.95
CA GLU A 67 4.94 1.49 -16.61
C GLU A 67 5.42 0.23 -15.90
N VAL A 68 6.64 -0.23 -16.20
CA VAL A 68 7.20 -1.46 -15.62
C VAL A 68 8.51 -1.14 -14.90
N TYR A 69 8.58 -1.56 -13.64
CA TYR A 69 9.72 -1.34 -12.76
C TYR A 69 10.37 -2.66 -12.37
N ASP A 70 11.70 -2.64 -12.36
CA ASP A 70 12.56 -3.75 -11.96
C ASP A 70 12.57 -3.91 -10.42
N LEU A 71 12.08 -5.05 -9.95
CA LEU A 71 12.14 -5.46 -8.54
C LEU A 71 13.32 -6.37 -8.23
N GLU A 72 14.26 -6.61 -9.16
CA GLU A 72 15.42 -7.48 -8.91
C GLU A 72 16.18 -7.04 -7.65
N GLY A 73 16.36 -7.97 -6.71
CA GLY A 73 17.01 -7.73 -5.41
C GLY A 73 16.17 -6.98 -4.38
N LYS A 74 14.90 -6.65 -4.66
CA LYS A 74 13.95 -6.12 -3.68
C LYS A 74 13.30 -7.24 -2.89
N ARG A 75 12.99 -6.98 -1.61
CA ARG A 75 12.28 -7.92 -0.74
C ARG A 75 10.79 -7.67 -0.80
N PHE A 76 10.01 -8.74 -0.80
CA PHE A 76 8.56 -8.66 -0.64
C PHE A 76 8.22 -7.94 0.67
N PRO A 77 7.30 -6.96 0.66
CA PRO A 77 7.02 -6.16 1.83
C PRO A 77 6.11 -6.94 2.80
N GLU A 78 6.59 -7.13 4.02
CA GLU A 78 5.90 -7.81 5.14
C GLU A 78 4.90 -6.86 5.85
N VAL A 79 3.96 -6.29 5.07
CA VAL A 79 3.06 -5.22 5.55
C VAL A 79 2.04 -5.70 6.58
N TYR A 80 1.63 -6.97 6.52
CA TYR A 80 0.57 -7.50 7.39
C TYR A 80 1.07 -8.48 8.46
N SER A 81 2.37 -8.71 8.55
CA SER A 81 3.00 -9.54 9.59
C SER A 81 3.66 -8.68 10.68
N PHE A 82 4.13 -9.31 11.75
CA PHE A 82 4.88 -8.65 12.83
C PHE A 82 6.21 -9.37 13.01
N PRO A 83 7.28 -8.63 13.32
CA PRO A 83 8.50 -9.28 13.76
C PRO A 83 8.29 -9.95 15.13
N GLU A 84 9.07 -11.00 15.43
CA GLU A 84 8.95 -11.76 16.68
C GLU A 84 9.21 -10.91 17.93
N ASP A 85 9.95 -9.81 17.79
CA ASP A 85 10.29 -8.89 18.88
C ASP A 85 9.27 -7.75 19.08
N ALA A 86 8.14 -7.80 18.35
CA ALA A 86 7.07 -6.84 18.51
C ALA A 86 6.55 -6.82 19.95
N LYS A 87 6.37 -5.62 20.48
CA LYS A 87 5.94 -5.38 21.87
C LYS A 87 4.44 -5.24 21.92
N PHE A 88 3.81 -6.08 22.73
CA PHE A 88 2.40 -5.91 23.09
C PHE A 88 2.20 -4.55 23.76
N LEU A 89 1.21 -3.78 23.29
CA LEU A 89 0.83 -2.52 23.91
C LEU A 89 -0.38 -2.67 24.80
N ARG A 90 -1.48 -3.20 24.26
CA ARG A 90 -2.77 -3.28 24.93
C ARG A 90 -3.75 -4.20 24.20
N ASP A 91 -4.73 -4.65 24.94
CA ASP A 91 -6.00 -5.18 24.45
C ASP A 91 -7.09 -4.09 24.49
N SER A 92 -8.06 -4.19 23.59
CA SER A 92 -9.23 -3.30 23.58
C SER A 92 -10.40 -3.93 22.82
N THR A 93 -11.57 -3.32 22.91
CA THR A 93 -12.74 -3.69 22.09
C THR A 93 -13.11 -2.55 21.15
N ILE A 94 -13.58 -2.89 19.95
CA ILE A 94 -14.05 -1.93 18.95
C ILE A 94 -15.55 -2.14 18.68
N GLY A 95 -16.30 -1.05 18.85
CA GLY A 95 -17.73 -0.96 18.53
C GLY A 95 -18.65 -1.70 19.49
N ASP A 96 -19.96 -1.52 19.32
CA ASP A 96 -21.00 -2.06 20.22
C ASP A 96 -21.15 -3.59 20.17
N ARG A 97 -20.40 -4.26 19.29
CA ARG A 97 -20.35 -5.73 19.18
C ARG A 97 -19.11 -6.33 19.83
N ASP A 98 -18.33 -5.52 20.56
CA ASP A 98 -17.17 -5.94 21.33
C ASP A 98 -16.15 -6.76 20.55
N VAL A 99 -15.78 -6.29 19.34
CA VAL A 99 -14.72 -6.95 18.57
C VAL A 99 -13.40 -6.79 19.34
N ALA A 100 -12.89 -7.90 19.89
CA ALA A 100 -11.66 -7.92 20.65
C ALA A 100 -10.44 -7.77 19.73
N VAL A 101 -9.58 -6.82 20.06
CA VAL A 101 -8.37 -6.51 19.29
C VAL A 101 -7.15 -6.33 20.19
N GLU A 102 -5.98 -6.55 19.61
CA GLU A 102 -4.68 -6.32 20.24
C GLU A 102 -3.85 -5.36 19.40
N SER A 103 -3.18 -4.42 20.08
CA SER A 103 -2.25 -3.50 19.43
C SER A 103 -0.81 -3.87 19.77
N TRP A 104 0.03 -3.89 18.74
CA TRP A 104 1.44 -4.27 18.83
C TRP A 104 2.31 -3.17 18.24
N TYR A 105 3.45 -2.91 18.89
CA TYR A 105 4.42 -1.91 18.50
C TYR A 105 5.75 -2.53 18.12
N TYR A 106 6.35 -2.04 17.04
CA TYR A 106 7.72 -2.40 16.68
C TYR A 106 8.38 -1.29 15.87
N VAL A 107 9.69 -1.36 15.76
CA VAL A 107 10.51 -0.47 14.94
C VAL A 107 11.06 -1.27 13.78
N SER A 108 11.18 -0.69 12.59
CA SER A 108 11.89 -1.35 11.48
C SER A 108 13.35 -1.63 11.85
N ASP A 109 13.96 -2.63 11.22
CA ASP A 109 15.36 -3.01 11.44
C ASP A 109 16.34 -1.84 11.27
N ASP A 110 16.04 -0.90 10.37
CA ASP A 110 16.85 0.30 10.10
C ASP A 110 16.56 1.47 11.07
N GLY A 111 15.64 1.31 12.01
CA GLY A 111 15.28 2.32 13.00
C GLY A 111 14.41 3.47 12.48
N THR A 112 14.06 3.50 11.19
CA THR A 112 13.43 4.67 10.56
C THR A 112 11.90 4.68 10.65
N LEU A 113 11.28 3.52 10.91
CA LEU A 113 9.83 3.37 10.93
C LEU A 113 9.36 2.88 12.29
N LEU A 114 8.51 3.68 12.93
CA LEU A 114 7.73 3.26 14.10
C LEU A 114 6.38 2.75 13.63
N ASN A 115 6.05 1.52 13.99
CA ASN A 115 4.82 0.86 13.59
C ASN A 115 3.97 0.55 14.81
N VAL A 116 2.67 0.79 14.71
CA VAL A 116 1.65 0.24 15.59
C VAL A 116 0.60 -0.41 14.70
N LYS A 117 0.42 -1.73 14.80
CA LYS A 117 -0.70 -2.40 14.11
C LYS A 117 -1.67 -2.98 15.12
N THR A 118 -2.93 -2.95 14.75
CA THR A 118 -4.02 -3.54 15.52
C THR A 118 -4.61 -4.68 14.74
N VAL A 119 -4.76 -5.83 15.38
CA VAL A 119 -5.33 -7.06 14.81
C VAL A 119 -6.44 -7.60 15.68
N THR A 120 -7.34 -8.41 15.10
CA THR A 120 -8.29 -9.18 15.89
C THR A 120 -7.56 -10.19 16.78
N LYS A 121 -8.05 -10.36 18.01
CA LYS A 121 -7.39 -11.19 19.02
C LYS A 121 -7.33 -12.68 18.63
N ASP A 122 -8.40 -13.19 18.03
CA ASP A 122 -8.55 -14.63 17.80
C ASP A 122 -7.93 -15.09 16.47
N GLU A 123 -8.04 -14.27 15.43
CA GLU A 123 -7.67 -14.65 14.05
C GLU A 123 -6.48 -13.86 13.49
N CYS A 124 -5.94 -12.90 14.25
CA CYS A 124 -4.87 -12.00 13.83
C CYS A 124 -5.19 -11.23 12.52
N VAL A 125 -6.48 -10.94 12.28
CA VAL A 125 -6.91 -10.21 11.09
C VAL A 125 -6.55 -8.73 11.25
N PRO A 126 -5.86 -8.09 10.28
CA PRO A 126 -5.48 -6.69 10.39
C PRO A 126 -6.70 -5.77 10.41
N VAL A 127 -6.70 -4.83 11.36
CA VAL A 127 -7.76 -3.84 11.57
C VAL A 127 -7.25 -2.44 11.28
N SER A 128 -6.07 -2.10 11.80
CA SER A 128 -5.44 -0.80 11.54
C SER A 128 -3.93 -0.88 11.49
N LEU A 129 -3.36 0.04 10.72
CA LEU A 129 -1.93 0.19 10.49
C LEU A 129 -1.59 1.65 10.74
N PHE A 130 -0.84 1.92 11.81
CA PHE A 130 -0.30 3.24 12.10
C PHE A 130 1.21 3.21 11.93
N ARG A 131 1.74 4.19 11.22
CA ARG A 131 3.18 4.31 10.97
C ARG A 131 3.65 5.74 11.08
N ARG A 132 4.81 5.93 11.68
CA ARG A 132 5.56 7.19 11.65
C ARG A 132 6.92 6.93 11.03
N LYS A 133 7.34 7.80 10.11
CA LYS A 133 8.65 7.72 9.44
C LYS A 133 9.52 8.86 9.92
N PHE A 134 10.78 8.55 10.20
CA PHE A 134 11.78 9.51 10.64
C PHE A 134 12.98 9.54 9.69
N ASP A 135 13.62 10.70 9.63
CA ASP A 135 14.94 10.85 9.04
C ASP A 135 15.98 10.23 9.99
N PRO A 136 16.79 9.26 9.54
CA PRO A 136 17.77 8.60 10.41
C PRO A 136 18.92 9.52 10.86
N GLU A 137 19.23 10.58 10.11
CA GLU A 137 20.33 11.49 10.40
C GLU A 137 19.89 12.62 11.35
N THR A 138 18.70 13.20 11.11
CA THR A 138 18.21 14.35 11.87
C THR A 138 17.23 13.99 12.98
N GLY A 139 16.59 12.83 12.90
CA GLY A 139 15.48 12.44 13.76
C GLY A 139 14.17 13.20 13.48
N GLU A 140 14.09 13.96 12.40
CA GLU A 140 12.89 14.69 12.00
C GLU A 140 11.79 13.73 11.52
N GLU A 141 10.54 14.00 11.90
CA GLU A 141 9.40 13.22 11.39
C GLU A 141 9.12 13.60 9.93
N LEU A 142 9.33 12.63 9.03
CA LEU A 142 9.11 12.79 7.59
C LEU A 142 7.67 12.52 7.18
N GLY A 143 6.90 11.81 8.01
CA GLY A 143 5.50 11.55 7.73
C GLY A 143 4.81 10.62 8.72
N VAL A 144 3.49 10.70 8.69
CA VAL A 144 2.58 9.87 9.49
C VAL A 144 1.55 9.24 8.56
N MET A 145 1.29 7.97 8.75
CA MET A 145 0.28 7.20 8.04
C MET A 145 -0.64 6.54 9.04
N ASN A 146 -1.93 6.60 8.77
CA ASN A 146 -2.94 5.83 9.48
C ASN A 146 -3.85 5.18 8.44
N GLY A 147 -3.82 3.85 8.36
CA GLY A 147 -4.63 3.03 7.49
C GLY A 147 -5.60 2.18 8.30
N GLN A 148 -6.78 1.96 7.74
CA GLN A 148 -7.75 1.01 8.26
C GLN A 148 -8.02 -0.06 7.20
N VAL A 149 -8.09 -1.31 7.64
CA VAL A 149 -8.37 -2.44 6.77
C VAL A 149 -9.82 -2.85 6.97
N HIS A 150 -10.56 -2.91 5.87
CA HIS A 150 -11.98 -3.23 5.84
C HIS A 150 -12.25 -4.36 4.87
N ASN A 151 -13.32 -5.13 5.10
CA ASN A 151 -13.78 -6.21 4.21
C ASN A 151 -12.69 -7.26 3.90
N PHE A 152 -11.81 -7.54 4.87
CA PHE A 152 -10.76 -8.55 4.74
C PHE A 152 -11.36 -9.94 4.53
N ARG A 153 -10.79 -10.71 3.60
CA ARG A 153 -11.17 -12.10 3.33
C ARG A 153 -9.91 -12.93 3.21
N LEU A 154 -9.90 -14.09 3.86
CA LEU A 154 -8.82 -15.06 3.70
C LEU A 154 -8.91 -15.75 2.33
N GLY A 155 -7.75 -15.91 1.71
CA GLY A 155 -7.64 -16.47 0.36
C GLY A 155 -7.99 -15.46 -0.74
N ILE A 156 -7.53 -15.76 -1.95
CA ILE A 156 -7.76 -14.93 -3.13
C ILE A 156 -8.73 -15.68 -4.03
N CYS A 157 -9.99 -15.25 -4.01
CA CYS A 157 -11.08 -15.93 -4.73
C CYS A 157 -11.04 -15.69 -6.25
N ASP A 158 -10.45 -14.58 -6.70
CA ASP A 158 -10.33 -14.22 -8.12
C ASP A 158 -8.88 -13.82 -8.46
N PRO A 159 -7.95 -14.78 -8.56
CA PRO A 159 -6.56 -14.47 -8.88
C PRO A 159 -6.39 -13.80 -10.25
N GLU A 160 -7.23 -14.15 -11.22
CA GLU A 160 -7.16 -13.56 -12.55
C GLU A 160 -7.54 -12.07 -12.52
N GLY A 161 -8.61 -11.70 -11.81
CA GLY A 161 -9.02 -10.30 -11.66
C GLY A 161 -7.96 -9.42 -11.00
N TYR A 162 -7.23 -9.95 -10.01
CA TYR A 162 -6.18 -9.19 -9.33
C TYR A 162 -4.86 -9.15 -10.11
N PHE A 163 -4.34 -10.30 -10.54
CA PHE A 163 -2.94 -10.43 -10.97
C PHE A 163 -2.73 -10.49 -12.49
N LYS A 164 -3.81 -10.52 -13.30
CA LYS A 164 -3.64 -10.54 -14.76
C LYS A 164 -3.03 -9.24 -15.27
N ILE A 165 -1.83 -9.35 -15.84
CA ILE A 165 -1.15 -8.27 -16.55
C ILE A 165 -1.81 -8.08 -17.94
N PRO A 166 -2.27 -6.86 -18.30
CA PRO A 166 -2.76 -6.57 -19.65
C PRO A 166 -1.69 -6.83 -20.71
N GLU A 167 -2.09 -7.30 -21.90
CA GLU A 167 -1.15 -7.66 -22.96
C GLU A 167 -0.30 -6.47 -23.41
N GLU A 168 -0.90 -5.27 -23.43
CA GLU A 168 -0.26 -4.01 -23.77
C GLU A 168 0.93 -3.71 -22.86
N CYS A 169 0.89 -4.16 -21.60
CA CYS A 169 1.95 -3.93 -20.64
C CYS A 169 3.11 -4.92 -20.76
N LYS A 170 2.95 -6.04 -21.47
CA LYS A 170 4.00 -7.06 -21.61
C LYS A 170 5.12 -6.63 -22.55
N GLU A 171 4.81 -5.75 -23.51
CA GLU A 171 5.78 -5.23 -24.48
C GLU A 171 6.50 -3.97 -23.97
N VAL A 172 6.07 -3.41 -22.83
CA VAL A 172 6.68 -2.22 -22.23
C VAL A 172 8.06 -2.57 -21.66
N GLY A 173 9.04 -1.71 -21.97
CA GLY A 173 10.40 -1.86 -21.46
C GLY A 173 10.47 -1.74 -19.93
N VAL A 174 11.30 -2.57 -19.31
CA VAL A 174 11.51 -2.56 -17.85
C VAL A 174 12.49 -1.45 -17.47
N SER A 175 12.11 -0.60 -16.52
CA SER A 175 12.94 0.47 -15.98
C SER A 175 13.57 0.10 -14.64
N LYS A 176 14.83 0.48 -14.42
CA LYS A 176 15.50 0.39 -13.12
C LYS A 176 15.23 1.58 -12.21
N GLU A 177 14.69 2.66 -12.76
CA GLU A 177 14.31 3.86 -12.03
C GLU A 177 12.80 3.97 -11.97
N LEU A 178 12.27 4.27 -10.77
CA LEU A 178 10.84 4.55 -10.61
C LEU A 178 10.50 5.83 -11.37
N SER A 179 9.46 5.77 -12.19
CA SER A 179 8.88 6.97 -12.78
C SER A 179 8.36 7.93 -11.69
N LYS A 180 8.01 9.16 -12.08
CA LYS A 180 7.34 10.10 -11.17
C LYS A 180 6.00 9.57 -10.66
N ASN A 181 5.24 8.85 -11.49
CA ASN A 181 3.96 8.29 -11.12
C ASN A 181 4.13 7.13 -10.13
N MET A 182 5.10 6.24 -10.37
CA MET A 182 5.45 5.18 -9.45
C MET A 182 6.01 5.71 -8.13
N GLN A 183 6.83 6.76 -8.15
CA GLN A 183 7.30 7.41 -6.93
C GLN A 183 6.14 8.03 -6.14
N LYS A 184 5.22 8.73 -6.83
CA LYS A 184 4.01 9.28 -6.21
C LYS A 184 3.15 8.16 -5.65
N MET A 185 2.97 7.08 -6.39
CA MET A 185 2.22 5.91 -5.95
C MET A 185 2.88 5.25 -4.76
N ARG A 186 4.20 5.08 -4.72
CA ARG A 186 4.86 4.59 -3.52
C ARG A 186 4.60 5.50 -2.32
N ARG A 187 4.71 6.81 -2.48
CA ARG A 187 4.33 7.73 -1.40
C ARG A 187 2.87 7.59 -0.93
N LEU A 188 1.94 7.16 -1.80
CA LEU A 188 0.51 7.04 -1.51
C LEU A 188 0.07 5.62 -1.10
N SER A 189 0.33 4.65 -1.97
CA SER A 189 -0.03 3.22 -1.88
C SER A 189 0.94 2.36 -1.11
N LEU A 190 2.20 2.77 -1.01
CA LEU A 190 3.27 1.81 -0.81
C LEU A 190 4.45 2.43 -0.06
N MET A 191 4.40 2.29 1.24
CA MET A 191 4.67 0.97 1.83
C MET A 191 5.13 1.17 3.22
#